data_AF-A0A1W5D4X1-F1
#
_entry.id   AF-A0A1W5D4X1-F1
#
_cell.length_a   1.000
_cell.length_b   1.000
_cell.length_c   1.000
_cell.angle_alpha   90.00
_cell.angle_beta   90.00
_cell.angle_gamma   90.00
#
_symmetry.space_group_name_H-M   'P 1'
#
loop_
_entity.id
_entity.type
_entity.pdbx_description
1 polymer ?
#
loop_
_entity_poly.entity_id
_entity_poly.type
_entity_poly.pdbx_seq_one_letter_code
_entity_poly.pdbx_strand_id
1 'polypeptide(L)'
;MEGKEASNLVSLLSRLFIFGVISSTLAFDYIRLLLEDLSESNTELLLRIVRDCGPNLLQDDPSALKSIVEIMRNTVLGLKNDGKKISVRTDFMIETINDLRNHKARKTAAGSAGVSEEHVRHMKKLLGTLNQRARATEPLRIGRDDFLNSEEKGKWWLIGARPR
;
A
#
# COMPACT_ATOMS: atom_id res chain seq x y z
N MET A 1 19.53 -14.09 -6.11
CA MET A 1 18.85 -13.39 -5.00
C MET A 1 17.89 -12.30 -5.50
N GLU A 2 17.60 -12.23 -6.80
CA GLU A 2 17.03 -11.06 -7.48
C GLU A 2 15.49 -10.89 -7.43
N GLY A 3 14.77 -11.65 -6.60
CA GLY A 3 13.30 -11.53 -6.49
C GLY A 3 12.77 -11.02 -5.15
N LYS A 4 13.62 -10.95 -4.11
CA LYS A 4 13.16 -10.64 -2.74
C LYS A 4 13.19 -9.15 -2.40
N GLU A 5 13.94 -8.35 -3.15
CA GLU A 5 14.13 -6.93 -2.86
C GLU A 5 12.82 -6.15 -2.96
N ALA A 6 12.11 -6.26 -4.09
CA ALA A 6 10.81 -5.61 -4.28
C ALA A 6 9.79 -6.03 -3.21
N SER A 7 9.76 -7.32 -2.87
CA SER A 7 8.93 -7.84 -1.78
C SER A 7 9.27 -7.20 -0.43
N ASN A 8 10.57 -7.11 -0.09
CA ASN A 8 11.03 -6.53 1.16
C ASN A 8 10.72 -5.02 1.22
N LEU A 9 10.91 -4.31 0.12
CA LEU A 9 10.59 -2.88 0.01
C LEU A 9 9.09 -2.63 0.16
N VAL A 10 8.24 -3.46 -0.45
CA VAL A 10 6.78 -3.38 -0.29
C VAL A 10 6.34 -3.67 1.15
N SER A 11 6.94 -4.67 1.81
CA SER A 11 6.68 -4.91 3.23
C SER A 11 7.16 -3.75 4.09
N LEU A 12 8.35 -3.19 3.82
CA LEU A 12 8.85 -2.01 4.51
C LEU A 12 7.91 -0.82 4.34
N LEU A 13 7.47 -0.51 3.11
CA LEU A 13 6.51 0.53 2.80
C LEU A 13 5.21 0.35 3.61
N SER A 14 4.70 -0.88 3.64
CA SER A 14 3.51 -1.24 4.42
C SER A 14 3.72 -0.99 5.91
N ARG A 15 4.89 -1.32 6.46
CA ARG A 15 5.23 -1.07 7.87
C ARG A 15 5.37 0.43 8.18
N LEU A 16 6.01 1.21 7.30
CA LEU A 16 6.14 2.66 7.46
C LEU A 16 4.76 3.34 7.50
N PHE A 17 3.84 2.91 6.64
CA PHE A 17 2.46 3.38 6.67
C PHE A 17 1.74 2.96 7.97
N ILE A 18 1.82 1.68 8.35
CA ILE A 18 1.19 1.17 9.58
C ILE A 18 1.66 1.93 10.82
N PHE A 19 2.93 2.31 10.88
CA PHE A 19 3.53 3.05 11.99
C PHE A 19 3.34 4.56 11.91
N GLY A 20 2.65 5.07 10.89
CA GLY A 20 2.35 6.50 10.73
C GLY A 20 3.57 7.35 10.35
N VAL A 21 4.60 6.74 9.77
CA VAL A 21 5.77 7.46 9.26
C VAL A 21 5.43 8.16 7.94
N ILE A 22 4.67 7.48 7.08
CA ILE A 22 4.18 7.98 5.79
C ILE A 22 2.66 7.95 5.75
N SER A 23 2.04 8.83 4.96
CA SER A 23 0.60 8.74 4.66
C SER A 23 0.28 7.58 3.72
N SER A 24 -1.01 7.23 3.61
CA SER A 24 -1.50 6.24 2.64
C SER A 24 -1.26 6.64 1.18
N THR A 25 -1.00 7.93 0.90
CA THR A 25 -0.76 8.49 -0.44
C THR A 25 0.28 7.68 -1.20
N LEU A 26 1.45 7.47 -0.61
CA LEU A 26 2.55 6.74 -1.25
C LEU A 26 2.17 5.28 -1.51
N ALA A 27 1.48 4.64 -0.56
CA ALA A 27 1.01 3.27 -0.74
C ALA A 27 0.03 3.14 -1.90
N PHE A 28 -0.93 4.08 -2.02
CA PHE A 28 -1.85 4.11 -3.16
C PHE A 28 -1.13 4.38 -4.49
N ASP A 29 -0.12 5.25 -4.52
CA ASP A 29 0.67 5.50 -5.74
C ASP A 29 1.41 4.24 -6.23
N TYR A 30 1.99 3.47 -5.32
CA TYR A 30 2.59 2.18 -5.68
C TYR A 30 1.56 1.14 -6.10
N ILE A 31 0.38 1.10 -5.47
CA ILE A 31 -0.71 0.22 -5.94
C ILE A 31 -1.11 0.59 -7.36
N ARG A 32 -1.24 1.89 -7.68
CA ARG A 32 -1.55 2.34 -9.06
C ARG A 32 -0.47 1.90 -10.04
N LEU A 33 0.81 2.10 -9.71
CA LEU A 33 1.94 1.64 -10.53
C LEU A 33 1.89 0.13 -10.81
N LEU A 34 1.64 -0.68 -9.78
CA LEU A 34 1.56 -2.14 -9.94
C LEU A 34 0.33 -2.59 -10.75
N LEU A 35 -0.71 -1.76 -10.84
CA LEU A 35 -1.89 -2.00 -11.66
C LEU A 35 -1.74 -1.55 -13.12
N GLU A 36 -0.67 -0.81 -13.47
CA GLU A 36 -0.37 -0.43 -14.86
C GLU A 36 -0.03 -1.67 -15.72
N ASP A 37 0.65 -2.66 -15.13
CA ASP A 37 0.95 -3.94 -15.75
C ASP A 37 0.73 -5.10 -14.76
N LEU A 38 -0.26 -5.95 -15.01
CA LEU A 38 -0.57 -7.11 -14.15
C LEU A 38 0.30 -8.33 -14.48
N SER A 39 1.61 -8.17 -14.33
CA SER A 39 2.56 -9.27 -14.36
C SER A 39 2.41 -10.19 -13.13
N GLU A 40 3.01 -11.39 -13.18
CA GLU A 40 3.03 -12.31 -12.04
C GLU A 40 3.68 -11.67 -10.80
N SER A 41 4.78 -10.91 -11.01
CA SER A 41 5.48 -10.21 -9.94
C SER A 41 4.62 -9.10 -9.32
N ASN A 42 4.00 -8.25 -10.15
CA ASN A 42 3.15 -7.16 -9.66
C ASN A 42 1.93 -7.67 -8.92
N THR A 43 1.33 -8.77 -9.40
CA THR A 43 0.23 -9.46 -8.72
C THR A 43 0.64 -9.93 -7.32
N GLU A 44 1.83 -10.50 -7.16
CA GLU A 44 2.35 -10.93 -5.86
C GLU A 44 2.62 -9.76 -4.90
N LEU A 45 3.16 -8.65 -5.42
CA LEU A 45 3.37 -7.44 -4.63
C LEU A 45 2.05 -6.81 -4.19
N LEU A 46 1.04 -6.74 -5.06
CA LEU A 46 -0.30 -6.26 -4.72
C LEU A 46 -0.97 -7.10 -3.63
N LEU A 47 -0.92 -8.43 -3.76
CA LEU A 47 -1.42 -9.34 -2.73
C LEU A 47 -0.72 -9.13 -1.39
N ARG A 48 0.60 -8.86 -1.40
CA ARG A 48 1.37 -8.57 -0.19
C ARG A 48 0.91 -7.26 0.47
N ILE A 49 0.76 -6.17 -0.29
CA ILE A 49 0.25 -4.88 0.23
C ILE A 49 -1.12 -5.06 0.88
N VAL A 50 -2.03 -5.72 0.17
CA VAL A 50 -3.42 -5.95 0.63
C VAL A 50 -3.45 -6.76 1.92
N ARG A 51 -2.57 -7.75 2.07
CA ARG A 51 -2.44 -8.55 3.29
C ARG A 51 -1.78 -7.78 4.43
N ASP A 52 -0.70 -7.06 4.16
CA ASP A 52 0.12 -6.40 5.17
C ASP A 52 -0.60 -5.17 5.76
N CYS A 53 -1.21 -4.33 4.92
CA CYS A 53 -1.80 -3.06 5.35
C CYS A 53 -3.16 -2.71 4.70
N GLY A 54 -3.77 -3.61 3.93
CA GLY A 54 -5.04 -3.37 3.24
C GLY A 54 -6.18 -2.84 4.14
N PRO A 55 -6.47 -3.45 5.30
CA PRO A 55 -7.48 -2.94 6.22
C PRO A 55 -7.17 -1.53 6.74
N ASN A 56 -5.89 -1.21 6.96
CA ASN A 56 -5.47 0.12 7.37
C ASN A 56 -5.65 1.15 6.24
N LEU A 57 -5.37 0.78 5.00
CA LEU A 57 -5.61 1.64 3.83
C LEU A 57 -7.10 1.94 3.64
N LEU A 58 -7.96 0.93 3.80
CA LEU A 58 -9.41 1.10 3.74
C LEU A 58 -9.93 2.03 4.84
N GLN A 59 -9.38 1.91 6.06
CA GLN A 59 -9.77 2.78 7.15
C GLN A 59 -9.31 4.23 6.93
N ASP A 60 -8.12 4.42 6.34
CA ASP A 60 -7.52 5.74 6.14
C ASP A 60 -8.18 6.52 5.00
N ASP A 61 -8.37 5.91 3.83
CA ASP A 61 -9.05 6.53 2.69
C ASP A 61 -9.88 5.51 1.88
N PRO A 62 -11.17 5.32 2.25
CA PRO A 62 -12.09 4.45 1.52
C PRO A 62 -12.33 4.89 0.07
N SER A 63 -12.24 6.19 -0.21
CA SER A 63 -12.47 6.77 -1.54
C SER A 63 -11.33 6.45 -2.49
N ALA A 64 -10.07 6.58 -2.03
CA ALA A 64 -8.91 6.18 -2.81
C ALA A 64 -8.95 4.68 -3.11
N LEU A 65 -9.31 3.83 -2.14
CA LEU A 65 -9.45 2.39 -2.40
C LEU A 65 -10.55 2.08 -3.43
N LYS A 66 -11.67 2.82 -3.42
CA LYS A 66 -12.69 2.67 -4.46
C LYS A 66 -12.13 2.98 -5.86
N SER A 67 -11.35 4.06 -5.98
CA SER A 67 -10.68 4.41 -7.23
C SER A 67 -9.69 3.32 -7.68
N ILE A 68 -8.91 2.74 -6.77
CA ILE A 68 -8.03 1.59 -7.06
C ILE A 68 -8.82 0.40 -7.62
N VAL A 69 -9.97 0.07 -7.03
CA VAL A 69 -10.82 -1.03 -7.49
C VAL A 69 -11.35 -0.77 -8.90
N GLU A 70 -11.70 0.48 -9.23
CA GLU A 70 -12.13 0.88 -10.56
C GLU A 70 -10.99 0.74 -11.59
N ILE A 71 -9.78 1.22 -11.25
CA ILE A 71 -8.58 1.05 -12.09
C ILE A 71 -8.31 -0.44 -12.34
N MET A 72 -8.29 -1.26 -11.29
CA MET A 72 -8.07 -2.70 -11.40
C MET A 72 -9.07 -3.36 -12.35
N ARG A 73 -10.37 -3.02 -12.24
CA ARG A 73 -11.40 -3.55 -13.15
C ARG A 73 -11.14 -3.15 -14.59
N ASN A 74 -10.77 -1.90 -14.84
CA ASN A 74 -10.47 -1.42 -16.19
C ASN A 74 -9.23 -2.12 -16.78
N THR A 75 -8.16 -2.29 -16.00
CA THR A 75 -6.97 -3.04 -16.43
C THR A 75 -7.34 -4.48 -16.79
N VAL A 76 -8.13 -5.15 -15.94
CA VAL A 76 -8.56 -6.54 -16.17
C VAL A 76 -9.45 -6.67 -17.41
N LEU A 77 -10.35 -5.72 -17.65
CA LEU A 77 -11.17 -5.68 -18.86
C LEU A 77 -10.29 -5.48 -20.10
N GLY A 78 -9.29 -4.60 -20.06
CA GLY A 78 -8.32 -4.42 -21.13
C GLY A 78 -7.59 -5.72 -21.47
N LEU A 79 -7.07 -6.42 -20.46
CA LEU A 79 -6.40 -7.72 -20.68
C LEU A 79 -7.30 -8.76 -21.34
N LYS A 80 -8.59 -8.81 -20.96
CA LYS A 80 -9.57 -9.71 -21.59
C LYS A 80 -9.82 -9.35 -23.05
N ASN A 81 -9.94 -8.05 -23.36
CA ASN A 81 -10.14 -7.57 -24.72
C ASN A 81 -8.93 -7.88 -25.63
N ASP A 82 -7.72 -7.85 -25.07
CA ASP A 82 -6.48 -8.22 -25.74
C ASP A 82 -6.33 -9.75 -25.91
N GLY A 83 -7.30 -10.55 -25.47
CA GLY A 83 -7.25 -12.02 -25.53
C GLY A 83 -6.24 -12.65 -24.56
N LYS A 84 -5.72 -11.88 -23.59
CA LYS A 84 -4.78 -12.41 -22.59
C LYS A 84 -5.54 -13.25 -21.56
N LYS A 85 -5.02 -14.46 -21.31
CA LYS A 85 -5.56 -15.35 -20.28
C LYS A 85 -5.19 -14.81 -18.89
N ILE A 86 -6.19 -14.61 -18.04
CA ILE A 86 -5.98 -14.23 -16.65
C ILE A 86 -5.48 -15.44 -15.86
N SER A 87 -4.45 -15.22 -15.05
CA SER A 87 -3.90 -16.27 -14.19
C SER A 87 -4.78 -16.48 -12.95
N VAL A 88 -4.79 -17.71 -12.41
CA VAL A 88 -5.49 -18.05 -11.16
C VAL A 88 -5.06 -17.12 -10.01
N ARG A 89 -3.78 -16.73 -9.98
CA ARG A 89 -3.25 -15.82 -8.97
C ARG A 89 -3.82 -14.40 -9.11
N THR A 90 -3.95 -13.92 -10.35
CA THR A 90 -4.54 -12.60 -10.64
C THR A 90 -6.02 -12.60 -10.29
N ASP A 91 -6.76 -13.66 -10.59
CA ASP A 91 -8.16 -13.82 -10.15
C ASP A 91 -8.27 -13.80 -8.62
N PHE A 92 -7.43 -14.55 -7.93
CA PHE A 92 -7.37 -14.53 -6.46
C PHE A 92 -7.04 -13.14 -5.88
N MET A 93 -6.15 -12.39 -6.53
CA MET A 93 -5.86 -10.99 -6.16
C MET A 93 -7.09 -10.10 -6.32
N ILE A 94 -7.81 -10.23 -7.44
CA ILE A 94 -9.03 -9.46 -7.70
C ILE A 94 -10.09 -9.76 -6.64
N GLU A 95 -10.28 -11.03 -6.28
CA GLU A 95 -11.18 -11.44 -5.21
C GLU A 95 -10.77 -10.84 -3.86
N THR A 96 -9.49 -10.95 -3.51
CA THR A 96 -8.96 -10.43 -2.25
C THR A 96 -9.16 -8.91 -2.12
N ILE A 97 -8.92 -8.15 -3.20
CA ILE A 97 -9.13 -6.70 -3.22
C ILE A 97 -10.62 -6.33 -3.12
N ASN A 98 -11.50 -7.07 -3.80
CA ASN A 98 -12.94 -6.86 -3.69
C ASN A 98 -13.46 -7.19 -2.28
N ASP A 99 -12.96 -8.24 -1.65
CA ASP A 99 -13.30 -8.60 -0.28
C ASP A 99 -12.80 -7.57 0.73
N LEU A 100 -11.61 -7.01 0.51
CA LEU A 100 -11.13 -5.86 1.28
C LEU A 100 -12.11 -4.69 1.18
N ARG A 101 -12.46 -4.25 -0.03
CA ARG A 101 -13.42 -3.15 -0.25
C ARG A 101 -14.76 -3.40 0.46
N ASN A 102 -15.22 -4.64 0.50
CA ASN A 102 -16.48 -5.02 1.14
C ASN A 102 -16.35 -5.22 2.66
N HIS A 103 -15.22 -4.83 3.28
CA HIS A 103 -14.88 -5.03 4.69
C HIS A 103 -14.92 -6.50 5.16
N LYS A 104 -14.84 -7.47 4.23
CA LYS A 104 -14.86 -8.91 4.53
C LYS A 104 -13.50 -9.44 5.02
N ALA A 105 -12.44 -8.65 4.85
CA ALA A 105 -11.05 -9.01 5.17
C ALA A 105 -10.78 -9.35 6.65
N ARG A 106 -11.72 -9.09 7.58
CA ARG A 106 -11.56 -9.45 9.00
C ARG A 106 -11.51 -10.97 9.23
N LYS A 107 -11.88 -11.80 8.24
CA LYS A 107 -11.80 -13.28 8.33
C LYS A 107 -10.48 -13.89 7.84
N THR A 108 -9.65 -13.15 7.09
CA THR A 108 -8.49 -13.73 6.37
C THR A 108 -7.15 -13.59 7.10
N ALA A 109 -7.10 -12.86 8.22
CA ALA A 109 -5.87 -12.60 8.98
C ALA A 109 -5.54 -13.66 10.06
N ALA A 110 -6.38 -14.67 10.27
CA ALA A 110 -6.26 -15.56 11.43
C ALA A 110 -5.10 -16.60 11.37
N GLY A 111 -4.38 -16.74 10.24
CA GLY A 111 -3.44 -17.84 10.04
C GLY A 111 -1.99 -17.61 10.53
N SER A 112 -1.55 -16.36 10.68
CA SER A 112 -0.15 -16.05 11.02
C SER A 112 0.04 -14.74 11.80
N ALA A 113 -1.05 -14.07 12.16
CA ALA A 113 -1.02 -12.68 12.62
C ALA A 113 -0.72 -12.50 14.12
N GLY A 114 -0.90 -13.50 14.98
CA GLY A 114 -0.84 -13.29 16.44
C GLY A 114 0.46 -12.63 16.95
N VAL A 115 1.62 -13.18 16.59
CA VAL A 115 2.92 -12.68 17.06
C VAL A 115 3.33 -11.39 16.33
N SER A 116 3.05 -11.28 15.03
CA SER A 116 3.35 -10.06 14.25
C SER A 116 2.47 -8.89 14.68
N GLU A 117 1.18 -9.11 14.97
CA GLU A 117 0.27 -8.07 15.43
C GLU A 117 0.64 -7.58 16.83
N GLU A 118 1.07 -8.47 17.73
CA GLU A 118 1.55 -8.08 19.04
C GLU A 118 2.78 -7.17 18.95
N HIS A 119 3.77 -7.53 18.12
CA HIS A 119 4.95 -6.69 17.88
C HIS A 119 4.58 -5.34 17.26
N VAL A 120 3.65 -5.32 16.30
CA VAL A 120 3.14 -4.07 15.71
C VAL A 120 2.45 -3.20 16.76
N ARG A 121 1.63 -3.80 17.63
CA ARG A 121 0.94 -3.07 18.71
C ARG A 121 1.92 -2.51 19.72
N HIS A 122 2.93 -3.28 20.12
CA HIS A 122 3.97 -2.80 21.01
C HIS A 122 4.75 -1.64 20.37
N MET A 123 5.18 -1.79 19.12
CA MET A 123 5.89 -0.72 18.41
C MET A 123 5.04 0.55 18.30
N LYS A 124 3.75 0.45 17.95
CA LYS A 124 2.83 1.60 17.94
C LYS A 124 2.75 2.30 19.30
N LYS A 125 2.73 1.55 20.40
CA LYS A 125 2.73 2.10 21.76
C LYS A 125 4.03 2.87 22.05
N LEU A 126 5.19 2.32 21.70
CA LEU A 126 6.48 2.97 21.87
C LEU A 126 6.62 4.24 21.02
N LEU A 127 6.19 4.19 19.76
CA LEU A 127 6.18 5.37 18.89
C LEU A 127 5.22 6.45 19.41
N GLY A 128 4.07 6.05 19.96
CA GLY A 128 3.15 6.98 20.60
C GLY A 128 3.75 7.74 21.79
N THR A 129 4.54 7.06 22.64
CA THR A 129 5.22 7.73 23.76
C THR A 129 6.38 8.62 23.31
N LEU A 130 7.07 8.27 22.21
CA LEU A 130 8.11 9.10 21.61
C LEU A 130 7.54 10.35 20.93
N ASN A 131 6.42 10.23 20.20
CA ASN A 131 5.79 11.37 19.51
C ASN A 131 5.33 12.47 20.46
N GLN A 132 4.89 12.11 21.68
CA GLN A 132 4.57 13.09 22.72
C GLN A 132 5.77 13.99 23.08
N ARG A 133 7.01 13.49 22.89
CA ARG A 133 8.25 14.23 23.16
C ARG A 133 8.78 14.97 21.93
N ALA A 134 8.56 14.43 20.73
CA ALA A 134 9.21 14.86 19.50
C ALA A 134 8.55 16.05 18.77
N ARG A 135 7.30 16.44 19.12
CA ARG A 135 6.50 17.50 18.42
C ARG A 135 6.31 17.31 16.90
N ALA A 136 6.88 16.27 16.29
CA ALA A 136 6.59 15.83 14.93
C ALA A 136 5.38 14.87 15.00
N THR A 137 4.18 15.39 14.75
CA THR A 137 2.93 14.67 15.01
C THR A 137 2.26 14.09 13.77
N GLU A 138 2.68 14.47 12.57
CA GLU A 138 2.00 14.09 11.33
C GLU A 138 2.86 13.18 10.43
N PRO A 139 2.25 12.15 9.80
CA PRO A 139 2.93 11.34 8.80
C PRO A 139 3.42 12.18 7.63
N LEU A 140 4.53 11.77 7.02
CA LEU A 140 5.03 12.38 5.79
C LEU A 140 4.01 12.18 4.67
N ARG A 141 3.41 13.27 4.21
CA ARG A 141 2.45 13.30 3.08
C ARG A 141 3.19 13.44 1.75
N ILE A 142 3.93 12.40 1.40
CA ILE A 142 4.77 12.35 0.20
C ILE A 142 4.15 11.44 -0.84
N GLY A 143 4.11 11.88 -2.10
CA GLY A 143 3.69 11.07 -3.24
C GLY A 143 4.89 10.48 -3.97
N ARG A 144 4.64 9.53 -4.88
CA ARG A 144 5.69 8.95 -5.73
C ARG A 144 6.39 10.01 -6.59
N ASP A 145 5.63 10.99 -7.10
CA ASP A 145 6.15 12.09 -7.91
C ASP A 145 7.07 13.05 -7.13
N ASP A 146 7.03 13.04 -5.81
CA ASP A 146 7.92 13.88 -5.00
C ASP A 146 9.31 13.23 -4.86
N PHE A 147 9.38 11.89 -4.92
CA PHE A 147 10.65 11.17 -4.99
C PHE A 147 11.30 11.28 -6.37
N LEU A 148 10.51 11.02 -7.42
CA LEU A 148 11.01 11.00 -8.80
C LEU A 148 11.54 12.36 -9.24
N ASN A 149 10.90 13.44 -8.78
CA ASN A 149 11.29 14.81 -9.10
C ASN A 149 11.98 15.49 -7.91
N SER A 150 12.67 14.72 -7.05
CA SER A 150 13.29 15.26 -5.83
C SER A 150 14.39 16.29 -6.13
N GLU A 151 15.11 16.13 -7.24
CA GLU A 151 16.12 17.09 -7.70
C GLU A 151 15.49 18.43 -8.15
N GLU A 152 14.27 18.40 -8.68
CA GLU A 152 13.56 19.58 -9.20
C GLU A 152 12.68 20.25 -8.14
N LYS A 153 11.98 19.45 -7.31
CA LYS A 153 11.04 19.92 -6.28
C LYS A 153 11.72 20.29 -4.96
N GLY A 154 13.01 19.99 -4.82
CA GLY A 154 13.79 20.31 -3.61
C GLY A 154 13.41 19.42 -2.42
N LYS A 155 13.22 20.03 -1.24
CA LYS A 155 13.08 19.32 0.04
C LYS A 155 11.71 18.60 0.15
N TRP A 156 11.56 17.46 -0.51
CA TRP A 156 10.35 16.61 -0.52
C TRP A 156 9.91 16.17 0.89
N TRP A 157 10.81 16.20 1.87
CA TRP A 157 10.54 15.87 3.27
C TRP A 157 9.95 17.04 4.09
N LEU A 158 9.86 18.26 3.53
CA LEU A 158 9.21 19.39 4.19
C LEU A 158 7.73 19.44 3.83
N ILE A 159 6.87 19.22 4.83
CA ILE A 159 5.41 19.35 4.68
C ILE A 159 5.08 20.79 4.30
N GLY A 160 4.45 20.99 3.13
CA GLY A 160 4.07 22.32 2.62
C GLY A 160 5.09 22.99 1.68
N ALA A 161 6.22 22.35 1.37
CA ALA A 161 7.16 22.82 0.36
C ALA A 161 6.67 22.49 -1.06
N ARG A 162 5.55 23.09 -1.49
CA ARG A 162 5.26 23.18 -2.93
C ARG A 162 5.95 24.43 -3.46
N PRO A 163 6.72 24.37 -4.57
CA PRO A 163 7.21 25.57 -5.23
C PRO A 163 6.01 26.43 -5.64
N ARG A 164 6.12 27.75 -5.45
CA ARG A 164 5.25 28.71 -6.13
C ARG A 164 5.62 28.77 -7.61
#